data_AF-A0A6G3X4U1-F1
#
_entry.id   AF-A0A6G3X4U1-F1
#
_cell.length_a   1.000
_cell.length_b   1.000
_cell.length_c   1.000
_cell.angle_alpha   90.00
_cell.angle_beta   90.00
_cell.angle_gamma   90.00
#
_symmetry.space_group_name_H-M   'P 1'
#
loop_
_entity.id
_entity.type
_entity.pdbx_description
1 polymer ?
#
loop_
_entity_poly.entity_id
_entity_poly.type
_entity_poly.pdbx_seq_one_letter_code
_entity_poly.pdbx_strand_id
1 'polypeptide(L)'
;MVVYAPAALLFLVFCVSVLRERRKFSNAVILGLAVLCALAASLYRLVASDSAWAPVALWSLLVLGAVAVLVLTCFLLLNGVRMVRKEGRSPSNLLSLLAALAVLAVVALLVTAVALRTPVLIGLATAAGGLAVYFSFLFLCFVCYAFLYGRLRVRRKADFVVVLGSGLVGGSTVPPLLAS
;
A
#
# COMPACT_ATOMS: atom_id res chain seq x y z
N MET A 1 -17.99 -23.53 -5.27
CA MET A 1 -17.54 -23.43 -3.86
C MET A 1 -16.02 -23.50 -3.72
N VAL A 2 -15.35 -24.47 -4.36
CA VAL A 2 -13.90 -24.71 -4.29
C VAL A 2 -13.02 -23.48 -4.60
N VAL A 3 -13.44 -22.61 -5.52
CA VAL A 3 -12.66 -21.42 -5.93
C VAL A 3 -12.37 -20.45 -4.77
N TYR A 4 -13.21 -20.42 -3.71
CA TYR A 4 -12.95 -19.57 -2.54
C TYR A 4 -12.08 -20.22 -1.47
N ALA A 5 -11.70 -21.49 -1.62
CA ALA A 5 -10.87 -22.21 -0.64
C ALA A 5 -9.56 -21.49 -0.26
N PRO A 6 -8.74 -20.98 -1.19
CA PRO A 6 -7.51 -20.27 -0.82
C PRO A 6 -7.80 -18.98 -0.04
N ALA A 7 -8.85 -18.23 -0.42
CA ALA A 7 -9.25 -17.02 0.28
C ALA A 7 -9.71 -17.32 1.71
N ALA A 8 -10.53 -18.36 1.89
CA ALA A 8 -11.02 -18.79 3.20
C ALA A 8 -9.87 -19.25 4.10
N LEU A 9 -8.94 -20.05 3.57
CA LEU A 9 -7.78 -20.53 4.32
C LEU A 9 -6.88 -19.37 4.79
N LEU A 10 -6.56 -18.43 3.89
CA LEU A 10 -5.77 -17.25 4.25
C LEU A 10 -6.48 -16.36 5.26
N PHE A 11 -7.81 -16.21 5.15
CA PHE A 11 -8.60 -15.46 6.11
C PHE A 11 -8.61 -16.12 7.49
N LEU A 12 -8.70 -17.46 7.56
CA LEU A 12 -8.58 -18.19 8.82
C LEU A 12 -7.18 -18.02 9.45
N VAL A 13 -6.12 -18.12 8.66
CA VAL A 13 -4.75 -17.86 9.11
C VAL A 13 -4.60 -16.44 9.64
N PHE A 14 -5.18 -15.45 8.95
CA PHE A 14 -5.24 -14.06 9.41
C PHE A 14 -5.93 -13.95 10.77
N CYS A 15 -7.12 -14.53 10.93
CA CYS A 15 -7.87 -14.49 12.19
C CYS A 15 -7.05 -15.09 13.34
N VAL A 16 -6.46 -16.28 13.16
CA VAL A 16 -5.61 -16.92 14.18
C VAL A 16 -4.38 -16.06 14.50
N SER A 17 -3.73 -15.51 13.48
CA SER A 17 -2.52 -14.69 13.66
C SER A 17 -2.81 -13.37 14.38
N VAL A 18 -3.95 -12.72 14.09
CA VAL A 18 -4.40 -11.51 14.79
C VAL A 18 -4.78 -11.80 16.24
N LEU A 19 -5.43 -12.94 16.51
CA LEU A 19 -5.75 -13.36 17.87
C LEU A 19 -4.49 -13.63 18.71
N ARG A 20 -3.47 -14.25 18.11
CA ARG A 20 -2.20 -14.54 18.79
C ARG A 20 -1.34 -13.30 18.97
N GLU A 21 -1.13 -12.54 17.89
CA GLU A 21 -0.30 -11.33 17.92
C GLU A 21 -0.77 -10.29 16.90
N ARG A 22 -1.52 -9.30 17.39
CA ARG A 22 -2.06 -8.19 16.59
C ARG A 22 -1.00 -7.29 15.95
N ARG A 23 0.23 -7.29 16.48
CA ARG A 23 1.31 -6.37 16.06
C ARG A 23 2.09 -6.88 14.86
N LYS A 24 1.91 -8.14 14.45
CA LYS A 24 2.65 -8.71 13.32
C LYS A 24 2.29 -7.98 12.03
N PHE A 25 3.30 -7.40 11.40
CA PHE A 25 3.18 -6.77 10.08
C PHE A 25 2.68 -7.76 9.03
N SER A 26 3.07 -9.04 9.15
CA SER A 26 2.62 -10.11 8.25
C SER A 26 1.09 -10.24 8.17
N ASN A 27 0.35 -9.89 9.23
CA ASN A 27 -1.11 -9.94 9.22
C ASN A 27 -1.71 -9.02 8.13
N ALA A 28 -1.05 -7.90 7.83
CA ALA A 28 -1.48 -7.00 6.77
C ALA A 28 -1.42 -7.68 5.39
N VAL A 29 -0.32 -8.38 5.10
CA VAL A 29 -0.11 -9.08 3.83
C VAL A 29 -1.04 -10.29 3.71
N ILE A 30 -1.21 -11.07 4.78
CA ILE A 30 -2.11 -12.23 4.79
C ILE A 30 -3.55 -11.80 4.53
N LEU A 31 -4.00 -10.71 5.17
CA LEU A 31 -5.33 -10.15 4.92
C LEU A 31 -5.47 -9.68 3.47
N GLY A 32 -4.48 -8.93 2.97
CA GLY A 32 -4.49 -8.45 1.60
C GLY A 32 -4.54 -9.59 0.58
N LEU A 33 -3.79 -10.67 0.83
CA LEU A 33 -3.79 -11.85 -0.02
C LEU A 33 -5.13 -12.60 0.04
N ALA A 34 -5.75 -12.71 1.22
CA ALA A 34 -7.08 -13.29 1.39
C ALA A 34 -8.13 -12.51 0.56
N VAL A 35 -8.11 -11.18 0.64
CA VAL A 35 -9.00 -10.29 -0.14
C VAL A 35 -8.73 -10.44 -1.64
N LEU A 36 -7.45 -10.45 -2.06
CA LEU A 36 -7.07 -10.62 -3.46
C LEU A 36 -7.57 -11.94 -4.02
N CYS A 37 -7.39 -13.05 -3.30
CA CYS A 37 -7.91 -14.36 -3.67
C CYS A 37 -9.45 -14.36 -3.74
N ALA A 38 -10.13 -13.68 -2.81
CA ALA A 38 -11.60 -13.59 -2.82
C ALA A 38 -12.11 -12.79 -4.03
N LEU A 39 -11.45 -11.68 -4.37
CA LEU A 39 -11.78 -10.87 -5.55
C LEU A 39 -11.54 -11.66 -6.84
N ALA A 40 -10.38 -12.31 -6.98
CA ALA A 40 -10.05 -13.14 -8.14
C ALA A 40 -11.05 -14.30 -8.32
N ALA A 41 -11.41 -14.98 -7.23
CA ALA A 41 -12.40 -16.05 -7.26
C ALA A 41 -13.81 -15.56 -7.63
N SER A 42 -14.17 -14.34 -7.24
CA SER A 42 -15.46 -13.72 -7.59
C SER A 42 -15.51 -13.32 -9.07
N LEU A 43 -14.43 -12.70 -9.58
CA LEU A 43 -14.30 -12.39 -11.01
C LEU A 43 -14.33 -13.64 -11.86
N TYR A 44 -13.59 -14.69 -11.48
CA TYR A 44 -13.59 -15.96 -12.19
C TYR A 44 -15.00 -16.55 -12.31
N ARG A 45 -15.77 -16.56 -11.22
CA ARG A 45 -17.16 -17.04 -11.27
C ARG A 45 -18.04 -16.19 -12.16
N LEU A 46 -17.90 -14.87 -12.10
CA LEU A 46 -18.73 -13.96 -12.87
C LEU A 46 -18.50 -14.16 -14.38
N VAL A 47 -17.24 -14.33 -14.78
CA VAL A 47 -16.84 -14.67 -16.16
C VAL A 47 -17.31 -16.08 -16.53
N ALA A 48 -17.09 -17.07 -15.67
CA ALA A 48 -17.50 -18.46 -15.95
C ALA A 48 -19.03 -18.66 -16.01
N SER A 49 -19.80 -17.78 -15.36
CA SER A 49 -21.27 -17.78 -15.42
C SER A 49 -21.83 -17.10 -16.67
N ASP A 50 -20.97 -16.60 -17.56
CA ASP A 50 -21.32 -15.83 -18.76
C ASP A 50 -22.32 -14.69 -18.49
N SER A 51 -22.17 -14.09 -17.30
CA SER A 51 -23.07 -13.07 -16.80
C SER A 51 -22.87 -11.76 -17.55
N ALA A 52 -23.97 -11.10 -17.90
CA ALA A 52 -23.95 -9.75 -18.46
C ALA A 52 -23.23 -8.72 -17.56
N TRP A 53 -23.07 -9.02 -16.27
CA TRP A 53 -22.36 -8.18 -15.31
C TRP A 53 -20.83 -8.34 -15.33
N ALA A 54 -20.30 -9.39 -15.97
CA ALA A 54 -18.86 -9.64 -16.06
C ALA A 54 -18.07 -8.46 -16.65
N PRO A 55 -18.44 -7.88 -17.82
CA PRO A 55 -17.73 -6.73 -18.36
C PRO A 55 -17.84 -5.50 -17.46
N VAL A 56 -19.00 -5.26 -16.83
CA VAL A 56 -19.22 -4.13 -15.91
C VAL A 56 -18.29 -4.25 -14.70
N ALA A 57 -18.18 -5.44 -14.11
CA ALA A 57 -17.27 -5.69 -13.00
C ALA A 57 -15.80 -5.50 -13.39
N LEU A 58 -15.41 -5.93 -14.59
CA LEU A 58 -14.04 -5.75 -15.09
C LEU A 58 -13.70 -4.27 -15.31
N TRP A 59 -14.58 -3.52 -15.98
CA TRP A 59 -14.41 -2.09 -16.22
C TRP A 59 -14.40 -1.29 -14.92
N SER A 60 -15.30 -1.59 -13.99
CA SER A 60 -15.33 -0.92 -12.69
C SER A 60 -14.04 -1.15 -11.88
N LEU A 61 -13.47 -2.36 -11.91
CA LEU A 61 -12.18 -2.64 -11.28
C LEU A 61 -11.03 -1.87 -11.94
N LEU A 62 -11.03 -1.78 -13.27
CA LEU A 62 -10.03 -1.02 -14.02
C LEU A 62 -10.10 0.48 -13.71
N VAL A 63 -11.31 1.05 -13.70
CA VAL A 63 -11.55 2.45 -13.33
C VAL A 63 -11.14 2.70 -11.87
N LEU A 64 -11.51 1.81 -10.96
CA LEU A 64 -11.12 1.92 -9.56
C LEU A 64 -9.60 1.89 -9.39
N GLY A 65 -8.90 1.02 -10.12
CA GLY A 65 -7.44 0.96 -10.15
C GLY A 65 -6.81 2.26 -10.66
N ALA A 66 -7.34 2.81 -11.76
CA ALA A 66 -6.86 4.09 -12.32
C ALA A 66 -7.06 5.26 -11.34
N VAL A 67 -8.24 5.34 -10.71
CA VAL A 67 -8.53 6.35 -9.68
C VAL A 67 -7.61 6.18 -8.48
N ALA A 68 -7.36 4.95 -8.03
CA ALA A 68 -6.44 4.68 -6.92
C ALA A 68 -5.01 5.14 -7.22
N VAL A 69 -4.51 4.90 -8.43
CA VAL A 69 -3.19 5.39 -8.87
C VAL A 69 -3.15 6.92 -8.86
N LEU A 70 -4.18 7.60 -9.40
CA LEU A 70 -4.27 9.06 -9.39
C LEU A 70 -4.27 9.63 -7.97
N VAL A 71 -5.08 9.06 -7.08
CA VAL A 71 -5.15 9.48 -5.66
C VAL A 71 -3.79 9.27 -4.99
N LEU A 72 -3.14 8.12 -5.21
CA LEU A 72 -1.82 7.82 -4.65
C LEU A 72 -0.76 8.81 -5.15
N THR A 73 -0.70 9.08 -6.45
CA THR A 73 0.23 10.05 -7.02
C THR A 73 -0.01 11.45 -6.45
N CYS A 74 -1.27 11.89 -6.35
CA CYS A 74 -1.61 13.18 -5.75
C CYS A 74 -1.17 13.24 -4.29
N PHE A 75 -1.42 12.20 -3.50
CA PHE A 75 -1.01 12.12 -2.11
C PHE A 75 0.52 12.17 -1.95
N LEU A 76 1.27 11.43 -2.79
CA LEU A 76 2.73 11.43 -2.76
C LEU A 76 3.32 12.79 -3.17
N LEU A 77 2.72 13.47 -4.16
CA LEU A 77 3.12 14.83 -4.55
C LEU A 77 2.86 15.82 -3.42
N LEU A 78 1.67 15.81 -2.82
CA LEU A 78 1.31 16.71 -1.72
C LEU A 78 2.22 16.48 -0.50
N ASN A 79 2.53 15.22 -0.17
CA ASN A 79 3.46 14.91 0.92
C ASN A 79 4.89 15.37 0.60
N GLY A 80 5.39 15.11 -0.61
CA GLY A 80 6.71 15.56 -1.04
C GLY A 80 6.85 17.08 -0.97
N VAL A 81 5.86 17.82 -1.48
CA VAL A 81 5.87 19.29 -1.41
C VAL A 81 5.79 19.79 0.03
N ARG A 82 4.98 19.15 0.89
CA ARG A 82 4.88 19.51 2.32
C ARG A 82 6.19 19.27 3.06
N MET A 83 6.83 18.12 2.86
CA MET A 83 8.13 17.79 3.47
C MET A 83 9.20 18.79 3.03
N VAL A 84 9.32 19.08 1.74
CA VAL A 84 10.31 20.06 1.25
C VAL A 84 10.08 21.46 1.82
N ARG A 85 8.82 21.89 1.97
CA ARG A 85 8.48 23.21 2.51
C ARG A 85 8.70 23.33 4.02
N LYS A 86 8.38 22.27 4.79
CA LYS A 86 8.41 22.32 6.25
C LYS A 86 9.73 21.84 6.85
N GLU A 87 10.33 20.82 6.24
CA GLU A 87 11.46 20.09 6.80
C GLU A 87 12.75 20.29 5.95
N GLY A 88 12.68 21.04 4.85
CA GLY A 88 13.82 21.34 3.99
C GLY A 88 14.19 20.23 3.00
N ARG A 89 15.27 20.44 2.23
CA ARG A 89 15.70 19.59 1.10
C ARG A 89 16.66 18.46 1.52
N SER A 90 16.37 17.75 2.60
CA SER A 90 17.14 16.54 2.91
C SER A 90 16.80 15.41 1.91
N PRO A 91 17.72 14.47 1.64
CA PRO A 91 17.43 13.33 0.76
C PRO A 91 16.20 12.55 1.22
N SER A 92 16.04 12.37 2.54
CA SER A 92 14.89 11.70 3.16
C SER A 92 13.57 12.37 2.80
N ASN A 93 13.54 13.70 2.79
CA ASN A 93 12.34 14.50 2.54
C ASN A 93 11.93 14.51 1.05
N LEU A 94 12.85 14.12 0.16
CA LEU A 94 12.61 14.02 -1.27
C LEU A 94 12.08 12.65 -1.70
N LEU A 95 12.13 11.61 -0.85
CA LEU A 95 11.68 10.25 -1.23
C LEU A 95 10.22 10.22 -1.69
N SER A 96 9.31 10.91 -1.00
CA SER A 96 7.89 10.94 -1.40
C SER A 96 7.69 11.59 -2.77
N LEU A 97 8.48 12.63 -3.07
CA LEU A 97 8.42 13.32 -4.37
C LEU A 97 9.02 12.43 -5.48
N LEU A 98 10.14 11.78 -5.22
CA LEU A 98 10.75 10.81 -6.14
C LEU A 98 9.82 9.62 -6.40
N ALA A 99 9.13 9.12 -5.38
CA ALA A 99 8.13 8.06 -5.54
C ALA A 99 6.97 8.50 -6.45
N ALA A 100 6.47 9.73 -6.29
CA ALA A 100 5.44 10.26 -7.18
C ALA A 100 5.92 10.35 -8.64
N LEU A 101 7.15 10.84 -8.85
CA LEU A 101 7.76 10.92 -10.18
C LEU A 101 7.98 9.52 -10.79
N ALA A 102 8.39 8.54 -9.98
CA ALA A 102 8.54 7.16 -10.41
C ALA A 102 7.21 6.56 -10.89
N VAL A 103 6.11 6.81 -10.16
CA VAL A 103 4.77 6.37 -10.59
C VAL A 103 4.39 7.00 -11.94
N LEU A 104 4.61 8.32 -12.10
CA LEU A 104 4.36 9.00 -13.38
C LEU A 104 5.22 8.44 -14.53
N ALA A 105 6.49 8.13 -14.25
CA ALA A 105 7.40 7.54 -15.23
C ALA A 105 6.92 6.14 -15.66
N VAL A 106 6.44 5.32 -14.74
CA VAL A 106 5.85 4.00 -15.06
C VAL A 106 4.59 4.16 -15.92
N VAL A 107 3.72 5.12 -15.61
CA VAL A 107 2.53 5.40 -16.43
C VAL A 107 2.92 5.84 -17.84
N ALA A 108 3.86 6.78 -17.97
CA ALA A 108 4.37 7.22 -19.26
C ALA A 108 5.02 6.06 -20.06
N LEU A 109 5.76 5.20 -19.37
CA LEU A 109 6.36 4.01 -19.98
C LEU A 109 5.31 3.02 -20.49
N LEU A 110 4.23 2.80 -19.74
CA LEU A 110 3.11 1.95 -20.17
C LEU A 110 2.41 2.54 -21.41
N VAL A 111 2.11 3.85 -21.41
CA VAL A 111 1.49 4.54 -22.55
C VAL A 111 2.37 4.46 -23.80
N THR A 112 3.67 4.73 -23.65
CA THR A 112 4.62 4.68 -24.78
C THR A 112 4.82 3.26 -25.31
N ALA A 113 4.84 2.24 -24.43
CA ALA A 113 4.90 0.85 -24.85
C ALA A 113 3.67 0.41 -25.67
N VAL A 114 2.46 0.86 -25.29
CA VAL A 114 1.22 0.59 -26.05
C VAL A 114 1.22 1.31 -27.40
N ALA A 115 1.74 2.53 -27.45
CA ALA A 115 1.79 3.34 -28.68
C ALA A 115 2.82 2.80 -29.70
N LEU A 116 4.03 2.51 -29.24
CA LEU A 116 5.15 2.11 -30.11
C LEU A 116 5.18 0.60 -30.39
N ARG A 117 4.56 -0.21 -29.51
CA ARG A 117 4.45 -1.68 -29.62
C ARG A 117 5.77 -2.42 -29.86
N THR A 118 6.90 -1.87 -29.41
CA THR A 118 8.18 -2.54 -29.51
C THR A 118 8.34 -3.57 -28.39
N PRO A 119 8.92 -4.76 -28.67
CA PRO A 119 9.00 -5.84 -27.68
C PRO A 119 9.83 -5.43 -26.46
N VAL A 120 10.88 -4.63 -26.65
CA VAL A 120 11.73 -4.12 -25.57
C VAL A 120 10.95 -3.19 -24.65
N LEU A 121 10.19 -2.23 -25.19
CA LEU A 121 9.39 -1.31 -24.37
C LEU A 121 8.27 -2.05 -23.64
N ILE A 122 7.62 -3.01 -24.30
CA ILE A 122 6.59 -3.84 -23.64
C ILE A 122 7.21 -4.64 -22.49
N GLY A 123 8.38 -5.26 -22.69
CA GLY A 123 9.10 -5.98 -21.63
C GLY A 123 9.46 -5.08 -20.45
N LEU A 124 10.00 -3.90 -20.73
CA LEU A 124 10.37 -2.95 -19.68
C LEU A 124 9.14 -2.40 -18.94
N ALA A 125 8.09 -2.06 -19.67
CA ALA A 125 6.84 -1.53 -19.12
C ALA A 125 6.10 -2.57 -18.27
N THR A 126 6.08 -3.83 -18.70
CA THR A 126 5.47 -4.93 -17.94
C THR A 126 6.24 -5.22 -16.66
N ALA A 127 7.58 -5.24 -16.71
CA ALA A 127 8.42 -5.41 -15.52
C ALA A 127 8.24 -4.25 -14.52
N ALA A 128 8.33 -3.00 -15.01
CA ALA A 128 8.17 -1.81 -14.18
C ALA A 128 6.74 -1.71 -13.61
N GLY A 129 5.73 -2.01 -14.42
CA GLY A 129 4.33 -2.07 -14.00
C GLY A 129 4.08 -3.15 -12.95
N GLY A 130 4.65 -4.33 -13.12
CA GLY A 130 4.57 -5.42 -12.13
C GLY A 130 5.18 -5.02 -10.78
N LEU A 131 6.34 -4.36 -10.80
CA LEU A 131 6.99 -3.85 -9.59
C LEU A 131 6.13 -2.76 -8.92
N ALA A 132 5.55 -1.85 -9.70
CA ALA A 132 4.64 -0.82 -9.20
C ALA A 132 3.39 -1.43 -8.56
N VAL A 133 2.79 -2.45 -9.19
CA VAL A 133 1.65 -3.19 -8.63
C VAL A 133 2.03 -3.88 -7.32
N TYR A 134 3.19 -4.52 -7.26
CA TYR A 134 3.70 -5.18 -6.04
C TYR A 134 3.85 -4.20 -4.88
N PHE A 135 4.54 -3.07 -5.08
CA PHE A 135 4.71 -2.06 -4.03
C PHE A 135 3.38 -1.41 -3.63
N SER A 136 2.51 -1.14 -4.61
CA SER A 136 1.18 -0.58 -4.35
C SER A 136 0.33 -1.54 -3.52
N PHE A 137 0.39 -2.84 -3.82
CA PHE A 137 -0.28 -3.88 -3.02
C PHE A 137 0.23 -3.90 -1.58
N LEU A 138 1.56 -3.88 -1.36
CA LEU A 138 2.12 -3.85 -0.01
C LEU A 138 1.71 -2.58 0.76
N PHE A 139 1.76 -1.42 0.11
CA PHE A 139 1.32 -0.16 0.72
C PHE A 139 -0.16 -0.19 1.07
N LEU A 140 -1.00 -0.69 0.18
CA LEU A 140 -2.44 -0.83 0.42
C LEU A 140 -2.72 -1.78 1.58
N CYS A 141 -2.04 -2.93 1.63
CA CYS A 141 -2.13 -3.87 2.75
C CYS A 141 -1.79 -3.16 4.06
N PHE A 142 -0.70 -2.41 4.08
CA PHE A 142 -0.24 -1.70 5.27
C PHE A 142 -1.24 -0.61 5.71
N VAL A 143 -1.69 0.25 4.80
CA VAL A 143 -2.64 1.32 5.13
C VAL A 143 -3.97 0.75 5.63
N CYS A 144 -4.51 -0.26 4.94
CA CYS A 144 -5.74 -0.94 5.35
C CYS A 144 -5.59 -1.57 6.73
N TYR A 145 -4.49 -2.28 6.98
CA TYR A 145 -4.24 -2.91 8.27
C TYR A 145 -3.96 -1.90 9.38
N ALA A 146 -3.25 -0.80 9.09
CA ALA A 146 -3.02 0.28 10.05
C ALA A 146 -4.34 0.93 10.49
N PHE A 147 -5.27 1.14 9.56
CA PHE A 147 -6.60 1.64 9.87
C PHE A 147 -7.42 0.64 10.69
N LEU A 148 -7.40 -0.65 10.31
CA LEU A 148 -8.06 -1.72 11.07
C LEU A 148 -7.47 -1.85 12.49
N TYR A 149 -6.15 -1.80 12.60
CA TYR A 149 -5.41 -1.83 13.85
C TYR A 149 -5.72 -0.61 14.73
N GLY A 150 -5.80 0.59 14.15
CA GLY A 150 -6.19 1.80 14.88
C GLY A 150 -7.61 1.72 15.47
N ARG A 151 -8.52 0.98 14.81
CA ARG A 151 -9.88 0.72 15.34
C ARG A 151 -9.91 -0.38 16.40
N LEU A 152 -8.97 -1.32 16.37
CA LEU A 152 -8.82 -2.34 17.39
C LEU A 152 -8.33 -1.67 18.69
N ARG A 153 -9.24 -1.33 19.60
CA ARG A 153 -8.90 -0.77 20.92
C ARG A 153 -7.88 -1.66 21.63
N VAL A 154 -6.62 -1.25 21.65
CA VAL A 154 -5.59 -1.83 22.52
C VAL A 154 -5.76 -1.22 23.89
N ARG A 155 -6.78 -1.67 24.63
CA ARG A 155 -6.89 -1.39 26.07
C ARG A 155 -5.89 -2.31 26.78
N ARG A 156 -4.62 -1.88 26.86
CA ARG A 156 -3.79 -2.29 27.99
C ARG A 156 -3.93 -1.20 29.04
N LYS A 157 -4.30 -1.58 30.26
CA LYS A 157 -4.07 -0.72 31.42
C LYS A 157 -2.55 -0.60 31.51
N ALA A 158 -2.00 0.54 31.12
CA ALA A 158 -0.63 0.86 31.41
C ALA A 158 -0.63 1.36 32.85
N ASP A 159 0.01 0.62 33.77
CA ASP A 159 0.11 1.06 35.17
C ASP A 159 0.98 2.31 35.29
N PHE A 160 1.92 2.50 34.34
CA PHE A 160 2.79 3.67 34.25
C PHE A 160 3.06 4.04 32.78
N VAL A 161 3.17 5.34 32.50
CA VAL A 161 3.67 5.88 31.23
C VAL A 161 5.01 6.56 31.52
N VAL A 162 6.11 5.95 31.08
CA VAL A 162 7.45 6.55 31.18
C VAL A 162 7.74 7.30 29.89
N VAL A 163 7.70 8.63 29.95
CA VAL A 163 8.13 9.49 28.84
C VAL A 163 9.63 9.69 28.97
N LEU A 164 10.42 8.98 28.16
CA LEU A 164 11.83 9.33 27.99
C LEU A 164 11.87 10.65 27.21
N GLY A 165 12.15 11.75 27.92
CA GLY A 165 12.53 13.00 27.26
C GLY A 165 13.78 12.80 26.39
N SER A 166 14.05 13.71 25.45
CA SER A 166 15.31 13.67 24.73
C SER A 166 16.43 14.05 25.70
N GLY A 167 17.17 13.05 26.19
CA GLY A 167 18.33 13.30 27.05
C GLY A 167 19.35 14.22 26.37
N LEU A 168 20.22 14.87 27.15
CA LEU A 168 21.30 15.69 26.61
C LEU A 168 22.24 14.83 25.77
N VAL A 169 22.59 15.29 24.56
CA VAL A 169 23.59 14.62 23.72
C VAL A 169 24.94 14.72 24.43
N GLY A 170 25.46 13.57 24.87
CA GLY A 170 26.72 13.49 25.63
C GLY A 170 26.66 14.12 27.03
N GLY A 171 25.46 14.34 27.59
CA GLY A 171 25.30 14.90 28.94
C GLY A 171 25.43 16.43 29.05
N SER A 172 25.79 17.13 27.98
CA SER A 172 26.02 18.59 28.00
C SER A 172 25.27 19.35 26.91
N THR A 173 25.02 18.73 25.77
CA THR A 173 24.43 19.44 24.62
C THR A 173 22.93 19.21 24.53
N VAL A 174 22.15 20.29 24.53
CA VAL A 174 20.70 20.22 24.33
C VAL A 174 20.41 19.75 22.90
N PRO A 175 19.66 18.65 22.69
CA PRO A 175 19.29 18.20 21.36
C PRO A 175 18.43 19.27 20.66
N PRO A 176 18.45 19.35 19.32
CA PRO A 176 17.61 20.28 18.56
C PRO A 176 16.11 20.19 18.89
N LEU A 177 15.65 19.04 19.40
CA LEU A 177 14.28 18.78 19.82
C LEU A 177 13.87 19.48 21.13
N LEU A 178 14.83 19.95 21.94
CA LEU A 178 14.63 20.72 23.18
C LEU A 178 15.06 22.18 23.07
N ALA A 179 15.74 22.55 21.98
CA ALA A 179 16.30 23.88 21.77
C ALA A 179 15.34 24.85 21.05
N SER A 180 14.08 24.44 20.81
CA SER A 180 13.03 25.22 20.14
C SER A 180 12.02 25.81 21.10
#